data_AF-Q5FLQ7-F1
#
_entry.id   AF-Q5FLQ7-F1
#
_cell.length_a   1.000
_cell.length_b   1.000
_cell.length_c   1.000
_cell.angle_alpha   90.00
_cell.angle_beta   90.00
_cell.angle_gamma   90.00
#
_symmetry.space_group_name_H-M   'P 1'
#
loop_
_entity.id
_entity.type
_entity.pdbx_description
1 polymer ?
#
loop_
_entity_poly.entity_id
_entity_poly.type
_entity_poly.pdbx_seq_one_letter_code
_entity_poly.pdbx_strand_id
1 'polypeptide(L)'
;MIRILFIIITVYLITKTVLWYSDCEPESSRELRKALRYSDYNLSYIDKVANVIALGAKVVVTDTKTQIVVPTKGFWQLSTNAQVRACLKHRMDNDQFRNFMLINFDKNLIFSNLEINQNNLVKTGMKPLYRSRRHRP
;
A
#
# COMPACT_ATOMS: atom_id res chain seq x y z
N MET A 1 43.93 2.76 -0.74
CA MET A 1 43.18 3.97 -1.18
C MET A 1 42.09 3.67 -2.19
N ILE A 2 42.36 3.01 -3.33
CA ILE A 2 41.35 2.70 -4.37
C ILE A 2 40.14 1.90 -3.83
N ARG A 3 40.35 0.90 -2.96
CA ARG A 3 39.25 0.09 -2.39
C ARG A 3 38.30 0.89 -1.51
N ILE A 4 38.82 1.87 -0.75
CA ILE A 4 38.01 2.74 0.12
C ILE A 4 37.16 3.68 -0.74
N LEU A 5 37.76 4.23 -1.80
CA LEU A 5 37.04 5.07 -2.77
C LEU A 5 35.88 4.31 -3.43
N PHE A 6 36.10 3.05 -3.80
CA PHE A 6 35.08 2.19 -4.40
C PHE A 6 33.90 1.94 -3.45
N ILE A 7 34.17 1.67 -2.17
CA ILE A 7 33.13 1.51 -1.14
C ILE A 7 32.32 2.79 -0.99
N ILE A 8 32.97 3.96 -0.90
CA ILE A 8 32.28 5.25 -0.76
C ILE A 8 31.36 5.53 -1.96
N ILE A 9 31.85 5.32 -3.18
CA ILE A 9 31.05 5.49 -4.40
C ILE A 9 29.86 4.52 -4.41
N THR A 10 30.07 3.27 -4.00
CA THR A 10 29.02 2.25 -3.97
C THR A 10 27.92 2.61 -2.98
N VAL A 11 28.29 3.00 -1.76
CA VAL A 11 27.35 3.47 -0.72
C VAL A 11 26.62 4.73 -1.18
N TYR A 12 27.31 5.67 -1.83
CA TYR A 12 26.71 6.88 -2.38
C TYR A 12 25.67 6.56 -3.46
N LEU A 13 26.00 5.69 -4.42
CA LEU A 13 25.09 5.29 -5.49
C LEU A 13 23.86 4.55 -4.95
N ILE A 14 24.03 3.63 -3.99
CA ILE A 14 22.91 2.92 -3.34
C ILE A 14 22.02 3.90 -2.57
N THR A 15 22.61 4.83 -1.82
CA THR A 15 21.84 5.80 -1.05
C THR A 15 21.04 6.73 -1.99
N LYS A 16 21.67 7.18 -3.08
CA LYS A 16 21.02 8.01 -4.09
C LYS A 16 19.87 7.30 -4.80
N THR A 17 20.02 6.02 -5.15
CA THR A 17 18.94 5.25 -5.77
C THR A 17 17.79 4.98 -4.79
N VAL A 18 18.08 4.69 -3.52
CA VAL A 18 17.06 4.52 -2.48
C VAL A 18 16.29 5.82 -2.22
N LEU A 19 16.97 6.96 -2.16
CA LEU A 19 16.34 8.27 -1.99
C LEU A 19 15.46 8.61 -3.20
N TRP A 20 15.97 8.41 -4.42
CA TRP A 20 15.20 8.63 -5.64
C TRP A 20 13.93 7.77 -5.70
N TYR A 21 14.04 6.50 -5.31
CA TYR A 21 12.88 5.61 -5.24
C TYR A 21 11.87 6.05 -4.17
N SER A 22 12.34 6.63 -3.07
CA SER A 22 11.49 7.13 -1.98
C SER A 22 10.75 8.41 -2.38
N ASP A 23 11.40 9.30 -3.14
CA ASP A 23 10.79 10.54 -3.65
C ASP A 23 9.78 10.28 -4.78
N CYS A 24 9.96 9.20 -5.54
CA CYS A 24 9.00 8.78 -6.57
C CYS A 24 7.79 8.02 -6.02
N GLU A 25 7.77 7.69 -4.73
CA GLU A 25 6.69 6.92 -4.13
C GLU A 25 5.52 7.84 -3.74
N PRO A 26 4.27 7.54 -4.17
CA PRO A 26 3.15 8.42 -3.87
C PRO A 26 2.97 8.55 -2.36
N GLU A 27 2.79 9.78 -1.86
CA GLU A 27 2.56 10.06 -0.44
C GLU A 27 1.40 9.23 0.15
N SER A 28 0.38 8.98 -0.66
CA SER A 28 -0.76 8.12 -0.33
C SER A 28 -0.36 6.66 -0.03
N SER A 29 0.71 6.14 -0.65
CA SER A 29 1.27 4.82 -0.32
C SER A 29 1.96 4.82 1.04
N ARG A 30 2.65 5.92 1.39
CA ARG A 30 3.29 6.06 2.70
C ARG A 30 2.25 6.12 3.82
N GLU A 31 1.21 6.91 3.64
CA GLU A 31 0.11 7.02 4.61
C GLU A 31 -0.69 5.72 4.72
N LEU A 32 -0.91 5.01 3.61
CA LEU A 32 -1.53 3.68 3.60
C LEU A 32 -0.76 2.68 4.47
N ARG A 33 0.58 2.66 4.37
CA ARG A 33 1.43 1.77 5.18
C ARG A 33 1.31 2.08 6.66
N LYS A 34 1.21 3.36 7.03
CA LYS A 34 0.99 3.76 8.43
C LYS A 34 -0.37 3.28 8.91
N ALA A 35 -1.42 3.50 8.13
CA ALA A 35 -2.79 3.11 8.48
C ALA A 35 -2.97 1.60 8.67
N LEU A 36 -2.22 0.78 7.94
CA LEU A 36 -2.28 -0.69 8.04
C LEU A 36 -1.45 -1.28 9.19
N ARG A 37 -0.55 -0.51 9.79
CA ARG A 37 0.37 -0.98 10.82
C ARG A 37 -0.15 -0.64 12.21
N TYR A 38 -0.04 -1.60 13.12
CA TYR A 38 -0.28 -1.34 14.54
C TYR A 38 1.02 -0.91 15.22
N SER A 39 0.93 0.07 16.10
CA SER A 39 2.07 0.66 16.83
C SER A 39 2.18 0.19 18.29
N ASP A 40 1.42 -0.83 18.69
CA ASP A 40 1.45 -1.35 20.06
C ASP A 40 2.81 -1.99 20.39
N TYR A 41 3.20 -1.96 21.67
CA TYR A 41 4.43 -2.56 22.16
C TYR A 41 4.31 -4.10 22.26
N ASN A 42 3.11 -4.59 22.61
CA ASN A 42 2.84 -6.02 22.80
C ASN A 42 2.14 -6.65 21.59
N LEU A 43 2.80 -6.60 20.43
CA LEU A 43 2.27 -7.24 19.22
C LEU A 43 2.52 -8.75 19.20
N SER A 44 1.49 -9.50 18.83
CA SER A 44 1.60 -10.93 18.54
C SER A 44 2.55 -11.19 17.37
N TYR A 45 3.03 -12.43 17.21
CA TYR A 45 3.84 -12.81 16.06
C TYR A 45 3.13 -12.52 14.73
N ILE A 46 1.82 -12.83 14.64
CA ILE A 46 1.00 -12.59 13.45
C ILE A 46 0.94 -11.08 13.15
N ASP A 47 0.78 -10.24 14.15
CA ASP A 47 0.73 -8.79 13.97
C ASP A 47 2.06 -8.20 13.53
N LYS A 48 3.18 -8.73 14.05
CA LYS A 48 4.53 -8.34 13.62
C LYS A 48 4.75 -8.68 12.15
N VAL A 49 4.39 -9.89 11.73
CA VAL A 49 4.50 -10.29 10.31
C VAL A 49 3.55 -9.47 9.43
N ALA A 50 2.31 -9.23 9.87
CA ALA A 50 1.37 -8.37 9.15
C ALA A 50 1.91 -6.94 8.99
N ASN A 51 2.53 -6.36 10.02
CA ASN A 51 3.18 -5.06 9.95
C ASN A 51 4.31 -5.00 8.91
N VAL A 52 5.14 -6.06 8.84
CA VAL A 52 6.21 -6.15 7.84
C VAL A 52 5.64 -6.24 6.44
N ILE A 53 4.61 -7.06 6.22
CA ILE A 53 3.94 -7.19 4.93
C ILE A 53 3.25 -5.88 4.52
N ALA A 54 2.64 -5.18 5.48
CA ALA A 54 1.99 -3.89 5.24
C ALA A 54 2.96 -2.83 4.71
N LEU A 55 4.28 -2.94 4.92
CA LEU A 55 5.28 -2.05 4.31
C LEU A 55 5.30 -2.15 2.78
N GLY A 56 4.89 -3.29 2.21
CA GLY A 56 4.78 -3.47 0.77
C GLY A 56 3.46 -2.94 0.19
N ALA A 57 2.55 -2.42 1.02
CA ALA A 57 1.30 -1.85 0.55
C ALA A 57 1.56 -0.61 -0.32
N LYS A 58 0.77 -0.48 -1.39
CA LYS A 58 0.88 0.62 -2.33
C LYS A 58 -0.47 1.06 -2.87
N VAL A 59 -0.53 2.34 -3.22
CA VAL A 59 -1.63 2.93 -3.97
C VAL A 59 -1.17 3.10 -5.42
N VAL A 60 -1.96 2.56 -6.34
CA VAL A 60 -1.77 2.71 -7.78
C VAL A 60 -2.91 3.57 -8.30
N VAL A 61 -2.61 4.83 -8.62
CA VAL A 61 -3.58 5.75 -9.22
C VAL A 61 -3.43 5.73 -10.74
N THR A 62 -4.55 5.59 -11.43
CA THR A 62 -4.67 5.76 -12.88
C THR A 62 -5.80 6.74 -13.16
N ASP A 63 -5.93 7.24 -14.39
CA ASP A 63 -6.90 8.28 -14.75
C ASP A 63 -8.36 7.92 -14.38
N THR A 64 -8.68 6.62 -14.37
CA THR A 64 -10.05 6.11 -14.18
C THR A 64 -10.25 5.36 -12.86
N LYS A 65 -9.18 4.90 -12.21
CA LYS A 65 -9.26 4.09 -11.00
C LYS A 65 -8.08 4.31 -10.05
N THR A 66 -8.35 4.17 -8.76
CA THR A 66 -7.38 4.12 -7.68
C THR A 66 -7.40 2.72 -7.11
N GLN A 67 -6.28 1.99 -7.17
CA GLN A 67 -6.16 0.64 -6.63
C GLN A 67 -5.28 0.66 -5.38
N ILE A 68 -5.78 0.07 -4.31
CA ILE A 68 -5.02 -0.21 -3.10
C ILE A 68 -4.62 -1.67 -3.15
N VAL A 69 -3.32 -1.91 -3.13
CA VAL A 69 -2.75 -3.24 -3.22
C VAL A 69 -1.96 -3.49 -1.95
N VAL A 70 -2.43 -4.43 -1.15
CA VAL A 70 -1.71 -4.92 0.02
C VAL A 70 -1.20 -6.31 -0.32
N PRO A 71 0.12 -6.53 -0.39
CA PRO A 71 0.63 -7.87 -0.61
C PRO A 71 0.20 -8.76 0.56
N THR A 72 -0.08 -10.02 0.29
CA THR A 72 -0.27 -11.04 1.33
C THR A 72 0.99 -11.88 1.52
N LYS A 73 1.98 -11.76 0.64
CA LYS A 73 3.30 -12.39 0.79
C LYS A 73 4.34 -11.30 1.07
N GLY A 74 5.23 -11.54 2.03
CA GLY A 74 6.45 -10.75 2.11
C GLY A 74 7.28 -10.93 0.84
N PHE A 75 8.06 -9.92 0.46
CA PHE A 75 8.92 -9.96 -0.73
C PHE A 75 9.95 -11.12 -0.69
N TRP A 76 10.22 -11.64 0.51
CA TRP A 76 11.16 -12.73 0.84
C TRP A 76 10.45 -14.03 1.25
N GLN A 77 9.12 -14.14 1.17
CA GLN A 77 8.37 -15.32 1.61
C GLN A 77 7.84 -16.16 0.45
N LEU A 78 8.13 -17.47 0.49
CA LEU A 78 7.64 -18.46 -0.49
C LEU A 78 6.13 -18.74 -0.36
N SER A 79 5.55 -18.62 0.84
CA SER A 79 4.11 -18.82 1.09
C SER A 79 3.59 -17.93 2.23
N THR A 80 2.31 -17.54 2.14
CA THR A 80 1.63 -16.75 3.18
C THR A 80 0.97 -17.66 4.20
N ASN A 81 1.15 -17.40 5.50
CA ASN A 81 0.33 -17.98 6.56
C ASN A 81 -1.11 -17.40 6.50
N ALA A 82 -2.13 -18.27 6.37
CA ALA A 82 -3.54 -17.88 6.26
C ALA A 82 -4.01 -16.92 7.39
N GLN A 83 -3.46 -17.06 8.60
CA GLN A 83 -3.77 -16.20 9.74
C GLN A 83 -3.29 -14.76 9.53
N VAL A 84 -2.13 -14.58 8.90
CA VAL A 84 -1.59 -13.24 8.57
C VAL A 84 -2.44 -12.56 7.51
N ARG A 85 -2.90 -13.31 6.51
CA ARG A 85 -3.85 -12.81 5.50
C ARG A 85 -5.17 -12.39 6.14
N ALA A 86 -5.71 -13.20 7.05
CA ALA A 86 -6.94 -12.87 7.78
C ALA A 86 -6.77 -11.61 8.64
N CYS A 87 -5.63 -11.45 9.30
CA CYS A 87 -5.30 -10.23 10.06
C CYS A 87 -5.26 -8.98 9.15
N LEU A 88 -4.55 -9.03 8.03
CA LEU A 88 -4.50 -7.92 7.07
C LEU A 88 -5.87 -7.58 6.48
N LYS A 89 -6.67 -8.61 6.15
CA LYS A 89 -8.06 -8.43 5.72
C LYS A 89 -8.88 -7.68 6.77
N HIS A 90 -8.83 -8.13 8.02
CA HIS A 90 -9.53 -7.49 9.13
C HIS A 90 -9.14 -6.02 9.27
N ARG A 91 -7.85 -5.70 9.16
CA ARG A 91 -7.37 -4.31 9.20
C ARG A 91 -7.92 -3.45 8.06
N MET A 92 -8.06 -4.01 6.85
CA MET A 92 -8.64 -3.30 5.69
C MET A 92 -10.17 -3.15 5.75
N ASP A 93 -10.85 -4.03 6.49
CA ASP A 93 -12.30 -4.02 6.63
C ASP A 93 -12.78 -3.19 7.85
N ASN A 94 -11.88 -2.88 8.79
CA ASN A 94 -12.15 -2.10 10.00
C ASN A 94 -12.55 -0.63 9.69
N ASP A 95 -13.41 -0.06 10.53
CA ASP A 95 -13.89 1.32 10.47
C ASP A 95 -12.77 2.35 10.52
N GLN A 96 -11.70 2.10 11.28
CA GLN A 96 -10.51 2.97 11.28
C GLN A 96 -9.90 3.10 9.88
N PHE A 97 -9.80 1.98 9.16
CA PHE A 97 -9.29 1.99 7.79
C PHE A 97 -10.28 2.63 6.83
N ARG A 98 -11.59 2.40 7.00
CA ARG A 98 -12.62 3.09 6.21
C ARG A 98 -12.55 4.61 6.39
N ASN A 99 -12.32 5.11 7.60
CA ASN A 99 -12.14 6.52 7.87
C ASN A 99 -10.85 7.07 7.25
N PHE A 100 -9.75 6.33 7.36
CA PHE A 100 -8.50 6.65 6.64
C PHE A 100 -8.75 6.81 5.13
N MET A 101 -9.52 5.90 4.55
CA MET A 101 -9.88 5.92 3.13
C MET A 101 -10.69 7.17 2.74
N LEU A 102 -11.65 7.58 3.58
CA LEU A 102 -12.48 8.76 3.32
C LEU A 102 -11.71 10.09 3.44
N ILE A 103 -10.67 10.12 4.29
CA ILE A 103 -9.88 11.33 4.53
C ILE A 103 -8.79 11.50 3.46
N ASN A 104 -8.12 10.42 3.08
CA ASN A 104 -6.90 10.47 2.26
C ASN A 104 -7.15 10.26 0.76
N PHE A 105 -8.36 9.87 0.36
CA PHE A 105 -8.72 9.66 -1.03
C PHE A 105 -9.91 10.54 -1.43
N ASP A 106 -10.02 10.83 -2.73
CA ASP A 106 -11.10 11.65 -3.29
C ASP A 106 -12.47 11.09 -2.87
N LYS A 107 -13.31 11.96 -2.28
CA LYS A 107 -14.65 11.62 -1.78
C LYS A 107 -15.57 11.06 -2.86
N ASN A 108 -15.28 11.33 -4.13
CA ASN A 108 -16.04 10.82 -5.25
C ASN A 108 -15.66 9.38 -5.62
N LEU A 109 -14.60 8.80 -5.06
CA LEU A 109 -14.22 7.42 -5.34
C LEU A 109 -15.20 6.44 -4.68
N ILE A 110 -15.82 5.60 -5.50
CA ILE A 110 -16.62 4.48 -5.02
C ILE A 110 -15.70 3.26 -4.96
N PHE A 111 -15.36 2.83 -3.75
CA PHE A 111 -14.51 1.66 -3.53
C PHE A 111 -15.31 0.37 -3.63
N SER A 112 -14.76 -0.60 -4.36
CA SER A 112 -15.25 -1.96 -4.47
C SER A 112 -15.17 -2.70 -3.14
N ASN A 113 -15.83 -3.85 -3.08
CA ASN A 113 -15.54 -4.86 -2.07
C ASN A 113 -14.07 -5.30 -2.16
N LEU A 114 -13.55 -5.80 -1.03
CA LEU A 114 -12.17 -6.29 -0.95
C LEU A 114 -12.04 -7.59 -1.76
N GLU A 115 -11.17 -7.56 -2.76
CA GLU A 115 -10.83 -8.72 -3.59
C GLU A 115 -9.61 -9.43 -3.00
N ILE A 116 -9.71 -10.75 -2.87
CA ILE A 116 -8.63 -11.60 -2.35
C ILE A 116 -8.01 -12.36 -3.52
N ASN A 117 -6.86 -11.88 -3.99
CA ASN A 117 -6.05 -12.58 -4.97
C ASN A 117 -5.07 -13.52 -4.25
N GLN A 118 -4.52 -14.51 -4.98
CA GLN A 118 -3.60 -15.52 -4.41
C GLN A 118 -2.43 -14.90 -3.65
N ASN A 119 -1.96 -13.73 -4.08
CA ASN A 119 -0.81 -13.05 -3.49
C ASN A 119 -1.14 -11.67 -2.90
N ASN A 120 -2.33 -11.10 -3.12
CA ASN A 120 -2.64 -9.72 -2.77
C ASN A 120 -4.08 -9.56 -2.26
N LEU A 121 -4.31 -8.60 -1.36
CA LEU A 121 -5.61 -8.02 -1.09
C LEU A 121 -5.73 -6.73 -1.91
N VAL A 122 -6.81 -6.58 -2.66
CA VAL A 122 -7.01 -5.45 -3.58
C VAL A 122 -8.33 -4.77 -3.30
N LYS A 123 -8.31 -3.43 -3.23
CA LYS A 123 -9.52 -2.61 -3.16
C LYS A 123 -9.45 -1.56 -4.26
N THR A 124 -10.47 -1.50 -5.13
CA THR A 124 -10.46 -0.63 -6.30
C THR A 124 -11.50 0.47 -6.13
N GLY A 125 -11.05 1.74 -6.09
CA GLY A 125 -11.90 2.92 -6.18
C GLY A 125 -12.05 3.34 -7.64
N MET A 126 -13.28 3.51 -8.11
CA MET A 126 -13.54 4.09 -9.43
C MET A 126 -14.15 5.47 -9.27
N LYS A 127 -13.74 6.42 -10.11
CA LYS A 127 -14.45 7.70 -10.21
C LYS A 127 -15.77 7.44 -10.96
N PRO A 128 -16.92 7.91 -10.44
CA PRO A 128 -18.17 7.84 -11.17
C PRO A 128 -17.97 8.61 -12.47
N LEU A 129 -18.15 7.93 -13.60
CA LEU A 129 -18.21 8.59 -14.89
C LEU A 129 -19.40 9.55 -14.83
N TYR A 130 -19.14 10.84 -14.65
CA TYR A 130 -20.14 11.87 -14.84
C TYR A 130 -20.55 11.78 -16.31
N ARG A 131 -21.66 11.08 -16.59
CA ARG A 131 -22.33 11.19 -17.89
C ARG A 131 -22.74 12.65 -17.98
N SER A 132 -21.93 13.45 -18.65
CA SER A 132 -22.34 14.70 -19.27
C SER A 132 -23.57 14.36 -20.11
N ARG A 133 -24.77 14.57 -19.55
CA ARG A 133 -25.98 14.72 -20.35
C ARG A 133 -25.75 15.99 -21.14
N ARG A 134 -25.17 15.84 -22.34
CA ARG A 134 -25.28 16.87 -23.36
C ARG A 134 -26.78 16.99 -23.65
N HIS A 135 -27.41 17.98 -23.03
CA HIS A 135 -28.58 18.61 -23.62
C HIS A 135 -28.14 19.06 -25.01
N ARG A 136 -28.57 18.34 -26.04
CA ARG A 136 -28.60 18.91 -27.38
C ARG A 136 -29.80 19.87 -27.43
N PRO A 137 -29.62 21.05 -28.05
CA PRO A 137 -30.67 22.05 -28.22
C PRO A 137 -31.82 21.50 -29.07
#